data_AF-A0AAW1QQ68-F1
#
_entry.id   AF-A0AAW1QQ68-F1
#
_cell.length_a   1.000
_cell.length_b   1.000
_cell.length_c   1.000
_cell.angle_alpha   90.00
_cell.angle_beta   90.00
_cell.angle_gamma   90.00
#
_symmetry.space_group_name_H-M   'P 1'
#
loop_
_entity.id
_entity.type
_entity.pdbx_description
1 polymer ?
#
loop_
_entity_poly.entity_id
_entity_poly.type
_entity_poly.pdbx_seq_one_letter_code
_entity_poly.pdbx_strand_id
1 'polypeptide(L)'
;MSAPASQAAGQRQQKHAGEKTKVLFVCLGNICRSPSAEAVFKTVVDRAGVTDAFHIDSCGTGGGSRNWYQPGGFAYHVGDPADPRMNQAAKARGIALTSRSRPLRPEDLVDYDLIIGMDSANVAEIQVAADFWASQHDIPTNYREKVKLMCSFLTSNKFKGALEVPDPYYGGKAGFERVLDLLEDACEGLLATIQDGNGHGS
;
A
#
# COMPACT_ATOMS: atom_id res chain seq x y z
N MET A 1 26.93 -40.79 14.14
CA MET A 1 25.50 -40.75 14.52
C MET A 1 25.01 -39.36 14.16
N SER A 2 24.41 -39.24 12.98
CA SER A 2 24.01 -37.97 12.38
C SER A 2 22.54 -37.70 12.71
N ALA A 3 22.25 -36.58 13.35
CA ALA A 3 20.88 -36.08 13.48
C ALA A 3 20.59 -35.12 12.30
N PRO A 4 19.47 -35.26 11.59
CA PRO A 4 19.14 -34.35 10.51
C PRO A 4 18.53 -33.05 11.03
N ALA A 5 18.88 -31.95 10.36
CA ALA A 5 18.32 -30.63 10.56
C ALA A 5 16.84 -30.57 10.12
N SER A 6 16.00 -29.99 10.98
CA SER A 6 14.59 -29.71 10.70
C SER A 6 14.47 -28.53 9.74
N GLN A 7 14.05 -28.80 8.51
CA GLN A 7 13.56 -27.78 7.57
C GLN A 7 12.07 -27.53 7.84
N ALA A 8 11.74 -26.41 8.47
CA ALA A 8 10.39 -25.83 8.39
C ALA A 8 10.42 -24.76 7.30
N ALA A 9 10.24 -25.18 6.03
CA ALA A 9 9.96 -24.28 4.94
C ALA A 9 8.48 -23.89 5.03
N GLY A 10 8.21 -22.60 5.29
CA GLY A 10 6.86 -22.04 5.26
C GLY A 10 6.22 -22.29 3.90
N GLN A 11 5.11 -23.01 3.90
CA GLN A 11 4.33 -23.23 2.69
C GLN A 11 3.66 -21.90 2.30
N ARG A 12 4.10 -21.32 1.18
CA ARG A 12 3.35 -20.26 0.50
C ARG A 12 2.02 -20.87 0.08
N GLN A 13 0.91 -20.43 0.68
CA GLN A 13 -0.42 -20.86 0.24
C GLN A 13 -0.61 -20.46 -1.23
N GLN A 14 -0.82 -21.45 -2.09
CA GLN A 14 -1.25 -21.21 -3.47
C GLN A 14 -2.66 -20.64 -3.43
N LYS A 15 -2.85 -19.43 -3.99
CA LYS A 15 -4.17 -18.83 -4.13
C LYS A 15 -5.08 -19.71 -4.98
N HIS A 16 -6.32 -19.90 -4.54
CA HIS A 16 -7.31 -20.65 -5.31
C HIS A 16 -7.74 -19.86 -6.56
N ALA A 17 -8.01 -20.57 -7.65
CA ALA A 17 -8.57 -19.98 -8.86
C ALA A 17 -9.89 -19.26 -8.54
N GLY A 18 -9.92 -17.94 -8.74
CA GLY A 18 -11.08 -17.08 -8.45
C GLY A 18 -10.90 -16.12 -7.27
N GLU A 19 -9.80 -16.22 -6.51
CA GLU A 19 -9.54 -15.30 -5.40
C GLU A 19 -8.83 -14.02 -5.89
N LYS A 20 -9.39 -12.85 -5.53
CA LYS A 20 -8.86 -11.54 -5.92
C LYS A 20 -7.56 -11.25 -5.17
N THR A 21 -6.57 -10.69 -5.86
CA THR A 21 -5.39 -10.12 -5.22
C THR A 21 -5.73 -8.81 -4.52
N LYS A 22 -5.58 -8.79 -3.20
CA LYS A 22 -5.90 -7.66 -2.34
C LYS A 22 -4.65 -6.80 -2.10
N VAL A 23 -4.69 -5.55 -2.57
CA VAL A 23 -3.59 -4.57 -2.43
C VAL A 23 -4.07 -3.37 -1.61
N LEU A 24 -3.35 -3.04 -0.54
CA LEU A 24 -3.64 -1.91 0.34
C LEU A 24 -2.52 -0.86 0.26
N PHE A 25 -2.86 0.38 -0.07
CA PHE A 25 -1.91 1.49 -0.05
C PHE A 25 -1.99 2.26 1.28
N VAL A 26 -0.84 2.56 1.87
CA VAL A 26 -0.78 3.17 3.22
C VAL A 26 0.11 4.41 3.21
N CYS A 27 -0.43 5.53 3.68
CA CYS A 27 0.37 6.73 3.97
C CYS A 27 0.08 7.25 5.38
N LEU A 28 0.53 8.45 5.74
CA LEU A 28 0.30 8.98 7.08
C LEU A 28 -1.19 9.27 7.35
N GLY A 29 -1.81 10.15 6.56
CA GLY A 29 -3.16 10.68 6.82
C GLY A 29 -4.27 10.20 5.88
N ASN A 30 -3.95 9.36 4.89
CA ASN A 30 -4.89 8.82 3.90
C ASN A 30 -5.73 9.86 3.14
N ILE A 31 -5.19 11.05 2.91
CA ILE A 31 -5.84 12.10 2.11
C ILE A 31 -5.03 12.53 0.88
N CYS A 32 -3.72 12.23 0.82
CA CYS A 32 -2.86 12.63 -0.30
C CYS A 32 -2.33 11.42 -1.07
N ARG A 33 -1.30 10.76 -0.52
CA ARG A 33 -0.50 9.78 -1.27
C ARG A 33 -1.21 8.44 -1.48
N SER A 34 -1.74 7.82 -0.43
CA SER A 34 -2.37 6.49 -0.56
C SER A 34 -3.68 6.49 -1.35
N PRO A 35 -4.60 7.49 -1.26
CA PRO A 35 -5.75 7.55 -2.16
C PRO A 35 -5.34 7.73 -3.63
N SER A 36 -4.28 8.50 -3.89
CA SER A 36 -3.73 8.63 -5.24
C SER A 36 -3.16 7.32 -5.76
N ALA A 37 -2.42 6.59 -4.92
CA ALA A 37 -1.86 5.29 -5.31
C ALA A 37 -2.97 4.28 -5.64
N GLU A 38 -4.03 4.25 -4.83
CA GLU A 38 -5.23 3.44 -5.07
C GLU A 38 -5.88 3.76 -6.43
N ALA A 39 -6.12 5.04 -6.71
CA ALA A 39 -6.78 5.46 -7.94
C ALA A 39 -5.90 5.25 -9.19
N VAL A 40 -4.61 5.50 -9.08
CA VAL A 40 -3.63 5.24 -10.15
C VAL A 40 -3.55 3.74 -10.42
N PHE A 41 -3.43 2.90 -9.39
CA PHE A 41 -3.37 1.46 -9.56
C PHE A 41 -4.67 0.89 -10.15
N LYS A 42 -5.83 1.37 -9.71
CA LYS A 42 -7.14 1.06 -10.33
C LYS A 42 -7.14 1.39 -11.83
N THR A 43 -6.61 2.56 -12.21
CA THR A 43 -6.47 2.95 -13.62
C THR A 43 -5.47 2.07 -14.38
N VAL A 44 -4.40 1.61 -13.75
CA VAL A 44 -3.43 0.67 -14.35
C VAL A 44 -4.08 -0.69 -14.61
N VAL A 45 -4.76 -1.29 -13.62
CA VAL A 45 -5.39 -2.61 -13.79
C VAL A 45 -6.56 -2.61 -14.77
N ASP A 46 -7.27 -1.49 -14.84
CA ASP A 46 -8.36 -1.27 -15.81
C ASP A 46 -7.82 -1.21 -17.24
N ARG A 47 -6.77 -0.42 -17.48
CA ARG A 47 -6.08 -0.36 -18.78
C ARG A 47 -5.51 -1.71 -19.21
N ALA A 48 -5.09 -2.53 -18.26
CA ALA A 48 -4.58 -3.88 -18.51
C ALA A 48 -5.69 -4.94 -18.66
N GLY A 49 -6.97 -4.59 -18.44
CA GLY A 49 -8.10 -5.50 -18.58
C GLY A 49 -8.19 -6.58 -17.49
N VAL A 50 -7.62 -6.34 -16.31
CA VAL A 50 -7.52 -7.33 -15.22
C VAL A 50 -8.19 -6.91 -13.91
N THR A 51 -9.03 -5.86 -13.93
CA THR A 51 -9.71 -5.30 -12.75
C THR A 51 -10.38 -6.35 -11.86
N ASP A 52 -11.04 -7.35 -12.46
CA ASP A 52 -11.77 -8.38 -11.71
C ASP A 52 -10.87 -9.28 -10.86
N ALA A 53 -9.58 -9.35 -11.18
CA ALA A 53 -8.58 -10.10 -10.41
C ALA A 53 -8.09 -9.36 -9.16
N PHE A 54 -8.54 -8.13 -8.91
CA PHE A 54 -8.02 -7.28 -7.84
C PHE A 54 -9.09 -6.73 -6.90
N HIS A 55 -8.69 -6.56 -5.64
CA HIS A 55 -9.36 -5.73 -4.66
C HIS A 55 -8.35 -4.68 -4.19
N ILE A 56 -8.69 -3.40 -4.31
CA ILE A 56 -7.73 -2.30 -4.16
C ILE A 56 -8.34 -1.25 -3.24
N ASP A 57 -7.61 -0.91 -2.18
CA ASP A 57 -8.04 0.06 -1.17
C ASP A 57 -6.85 0.90 -0.66
N SER A 58 -7.15 1.94 0.13
CA SER A 58 -6.15 2.74 0.83
C SER A 58 -6.53 3.06 2.28
N CYS A 59 -5.51 3.26 3.13
CA CYS A 59 -5.68 3.68 4.51
C CYS A 59 -4.49 4.54 4.99
N GLY A 60 -4.49 4.88 6.30
CA GLY A 60 -3.47 5.72 6.93
C GLY A 60 -3.01 5.29 8.32
N THR A 61 -1.79 5.66 8.69
CA THR A 61 -1.17 5.41 10.01
C THR A 61 -1.46 6.53 11.00
N GLY A 62 -2.73 6.89 11.20
CA GLY A 62 -3.15 7.79 12.27
C GLY A 62 -3.04 9.29 11.99
N GLY A 63 -2.54 9.72 10.83
CA GLY A 63 -2.48 11.14 10.45
C GLY A 63 -1.61 12.01 11.37
N GLY A 64 -0.64 11.41 12.06
CA GLY A 64 0.24 12.09 13.03
C GLY A 64 -0.18 11.94 14.50
N SER A 65 -1.31 11.29 14.76
CA SER A 65 -1.65 10.82 16.11
C SER A 65 -0.72 9.66 16.48
N ARG A 66 -0.08 9.70 17.66
CA ARG A 66 0.91 8.67 18.06
C ARG A 66 0.29 7.42 18.68
N ASN A 67 -0.96 7.48 19.10
CA ASN A 67 -1.66 6.39 19.77
C ASN A 67 -2.79 5.79 18.92
N TRP A 68 -2.83 6.10 17.62
CA TRP A 68 -3.93 5.72 16.72
C TRP A 68 -4.25 4.23 16.69
N TYR A 69 -3.26 3.36 16.92
CA TYR A 69 -3.39 1.91 16.93
C TYR A 69 -3.80 1.33 18.30
N GLN A 70 -3.88 2.16 19.34
CA GLN A 70 -4.19 1.74 20.71
C GLN A 70 -5.68 1.92 21.05
N PRO A 71 -6.22 1.19 22.04
CA PRO A 71 -7.56 1.45 22.57
C PRO A 71 -7.72 2.91 23.02
N GLY A 72 -8.78 3.57 22.57
CA GLY A 72 -9.01 5.00 22.83
C GLY A 72 -8.12 5.95 22.01
N GLY A 73 -7.30 5.41 21.10
CA GLY A 73 -6.60 6.16 20.09
C GLY A 73 -7.53 6.80 19.08
N PHE A 74 -7.02 7.80 18.36
CA PHE A 74 -7.73 8.43 17.26
C PHE A 74 -6.80 8.64 16.07
N ALA A 75 -7.38 8.73 14.87
CA ALA A 75 -6.66 9.09 13.65
C ALA A 75 -7.20 10.41 13.13
N TYR A 76 -6.32 11.25 12.59
CA TYR A 76 -6.78 12.45 11.88
C TYR A 76 -7.40 12.06 10.53
N HIS A 77 -8.29 12.92 10.03
CA HIS A 77 -8.92 12.84 8.71
C HIS A 77 -9.92 11.70 8.49
N VAL A 78 -10.29 10.91 9.49
CA VAL A 78 -11.24 9.81 9.28
C VAL A 78 -12.55 10.32 8.68
N GLY A 79 -12.93 9.79 7.51
CA GLY A 79 -14.10 10.19 6.74
C GLY A 79 -13.87 11.36 5.78
N ASP A 80 -12.75 12.06 5.86
CA ASP A 80 -12.43 13.17 4.95
C ASP A 80 -12.23 12.67 3.52
N PRO A 81 -12.56 13.48 2.50
CA PRO A 81 -12.13 13.21 1.13
C PRO A 81 -10.62 13.38 0.97
N ALA A 82 -10.10 12.96 -0.19
CA ALA A 82 -8.74 13.32 -0.59
C ALA A 82 -8.51 14.86 -0.60
N ASP A 83 -7.28 15.27 -0.29
CA ASP A 83 -6.85 16.67 -0.25
C ASP A 83 -7.23 17.37 -1.58
N PRO A 84 -7.89 18.53 -1.54
CA PRO A 84 -8.35 19.22 -2.74
C PRO A 84 -7.25 19.49 -3.78
N ARG A 85 -6.01 19.76 -3.33
CA ARG A 85 -4.86 20.02 -4.22
C ARG A 85 -4.40 18.75 -4.92
N MET A 86 -4.39 17.63 -4.19
CA MET A 86 -4.09 16.32 -4.78
C MET A 86 -5.19 15.91 -5.76
N ASN A 87 -6.46 16.10 -5.40
CA ASN A 87 -7.60 15.83 -6.27
C ASN A 87 -7.54 16.69 -7.56
N GLN A 88 -7.18 17.97 -7.44
CA GLN A 88 -6.99 18.84 -8.60
C GLN A 88 -5.89 18.32 -9.55
N ALA A 89 -4.73 17.92 -9.01
CA ALA A 89 -3.64 17.37 -9.80
C ALA A 89 -4.02 16.04 -10.47
N ALA A 90 -4.63 15.11 -9.72
CA ALA A 90 -5.08 13.81 -10.25
C ALA A 90 -6.14 13.98 -11.34
N LYS A 91 -7.12 14.87 -11.12
CA LYS A 91 -8.18 15.16 -12.09
C LYS A 91 -7.63 15.73 -13.40
N ALA A 92 -6.56 16.52 -13.36
CA ALA A 92 -5.89 17.02 -14.57
C ALA A 92 -5.29 15.88 -15.43
N ARG A 93 -5.08 14.70 -14.83
CA ARG A 93 -4.62 13.47 -15.51
C ARG A 93 -5.76 12.49 -15.81
N GLY A 94 -7.02 12.89 -15.59
CA GLY A 94 -8.18 12.02 -15.78
C GLY A 94 -8.41 11.00 -14.65
N ILE A 95 -7.71 11.14 -13.51
CA ILE A 95 -7.78 10.20 -12.39
C ILE A 95 -8.72 10.77 -11.31
N ALA A 96 -9.75 10.01 -10.95
CA ALA A 96 -10.71 10.40 -9.92
C ALA A 96 -10.36 9.81 -8.55
N LEU A 97 -10.13 10.67 -7.56
CA LEU A 97 -9.90 10.26 -6.17
C LEU A 97 -11.24 10.22 -5.42
N THR A 98 -11.76 9.03 -5.19
CA THR A 98 -13.11 8.83 -4.63
C THR A 98 -13.12 8.28 -3.20
N SER A 99 -11.97 7.82 -2.71
CA SER A 99 -11.81 7.21 -1.40
C SER A 99 -12.03 8.19 -0.26
N ARG A 100 -12.48 7.65 0.88
CA ARG A 100 -12.63 8.36 2.15
C ARG A 100 -11.57 7.88 3.10
N SER A 101 -10.95 8.81 3.81
CA SER A 101 -9.84 8.49 4.69
C SER A 101 -10.28 7.54 5.81
N ARG A 102 -9.49 6.49 6.06
CA ARG A 102 -9.66 5.54 7.15
C ARG A 102 -8.31 5.16 7.77
N PRO A 103 -8.26 4.84 9.07
CA PRO A 103 -7.05 4.28 9.65
C PRO A 103 -6.81 2.85 9.16
N LEU A 104 -5.56 2.42 9.20
CA LEU A 104 -5.20 1.00 9.15
C LEU A 104 -5.85 0.27 10.34
N ARG A 105 -6.18 -1.00 10.15
CA ARG A 105 -6.78 -1.86 11.18
C ARG A 105 -6.03 -3.19 11.28
N PRO A 106 -6.13 -3.92 12.39
CA PRO A 106 -5.50 -5.23 12.51
C PRO A 106 -5.98 -6.22 11.43
N GLU A 107 -7.26 -6.15 11.03
CA GLU A 107 -7.81 -7.02 9.98
C GLU A 107 -7.14 -6.78 8.61
N ASP A 108 -6.68 -5.55 8.34
CA ASP A 108 -5.96 -5.25 7.10
C ASP A 108 -4.64 -6.06 7.01
N LEU A 109 -3.99 -6.31 8.15
CA LEU A 109 -2.77 -7.13 8.24
C LEU A 109 -3.06 -8.63 8.12
N VAL A 110 -4.32 -9.05 8.14
CA VAL A 110 -4.73 -10.42 7.85
C VAL A 110 -5.17 -10.52 6.40
N ASP A 111 -6.08 -9.64 5.99
CA ASP A 111 -6.86 -9.76 4.77
C ASP A 111 -6.10 -9.43 3.49
N TYR A 112 -5.14 -8.52 3.52
CA TYR A 112 -4.45 -8.06 2.31
C TYR A 112 -3.21 -8.90 1.99
N ASP A 113 -3.01 -9.17 0.70
CA ASP A 113 -1.84 -9.90 0.20
C ASP A 113 -0.60 -9.02 0.11
N LEU A 114 -0.80 -7.73 -0.16
CA LEU A 114 0.24 -6.73 -0.29
C LEU A 114 -0.18 -5.44 0.41
N ILE A 115 0.72 -4.90 1.22
CA ILE A 115 0.52 -3.65 1.97
C ILE A 115 1.67 -2.71 1.59
N ILE A 116 1.34 -1.61 0.93
CA ILE A 116 2.32 -0.77 0.25
C ILE A 116 2.41 0.59 0.96
N GLY A 117 3.52 0.80 1.69
CA GLY A 117 3.84 2.06 2.35
C GLY A 117 4.43 3.09 1.38
N MET A 118 4.10 4.37 1.55
CA MET A 118 4.61 5.45 0.69
C MET A 118 6.04 5.86 1.05
N ASP A 119 6.39 5.78 2.34
CA ASP A 119 7.72 6.09 2.87
C ASP A 119 8.11 5.09 3.98
N SER A 120 9.38 5.16 4.42
CA SER A 120 9.89 4.29 5.48
C SER A 120 9.20 4.50 6.82
N ALA A 121 8.72 5.71 7.11
CA ALA A 121 7.98 6.01 8.33
C ALA A 121 6.63 5.28 8.35
N ASN A 122 5.91 5.20 7.23
CA ASN A 122 4.66 4.44 7.13
C ASN A 122 4.92 2.96 7.39
N VAL A 123 5.99 2.41 6.80
CA VAL A 123 6.37 1.00 7.03
C VAL A 123 6.71 0.75 8.50
N ALA A 124 7.46 1.65 9.15
CA ALA A 124 7.77 1.54 10.56
C ALA A 124 6.51 1.61 11.45
N GLU A 125 5.60 2.54 11.18
CA GLU A 125 4.34 2.68 11.93
C GLU A 125 3.41 1.47 11.75
N ILE A 126 3.35 0.86 10.56
CA ILE A 126 2.65 -0.41 10.34
C ILE A 126 3.23 -1.49 11.24
N GLN A 127 4.56 -1.57 11.36
CA GLN A 127 5.22 -2.57 12.19
C GLN A 127 4.95 -2.35 13.68
N VAL A 128 5.01 -1.11 14.16
CA VAL A 128 4.68 -0.75 15.55
C VAL A 128 3.24 -1.14 15.89
N ALA A 129 2.28 -0.82 15.01
CA ALA A 129 0.88 -1.18 15.22
C ALA A 129 0.67 -2.70 15.19
N ALA A 130 1.31 -3.40 14.26
CA ALA A 130 1.26 -4.86 14.18
C ALA A 130 1.82 -5.55 15.43
N ASP A 131 2.97 -5.09 15.94
CA ASP A 131 3.61 -5.64 17.14
C ASP A 131 2.71 -5.42 18.37
N PHE A 132 2.01 -4.28 18.46
CA PHE A 132 1.01 -4.04 19.50
C PHE A 132 -0.20 -4.99 19.37
N TRP A 133 -0.77 -5.10 18.17
CA TRP A 133 -1.95 -5.93 17.90
C TRP A 133 -1.69 -7.43 17.99
N ALA A 134 -0.45 -7.90 17.81
CA ALA A 134 -0.11 -9.32 17.90
C ALA A 134 -0.44 -9.95 19.28
N SER A 135 -0.59 -9.13 20.33
CA SER A 135 -1.05 -9.59 21.65
C SER A 135 -2.57 -9.74 21.78
N GLN A 136 -3.34 -9.21 20.83
CA GLN A 136 -4.80 -9.04 20.90
C GLN A 136 -5.54 -9.61 19.68
N HIS A 137 -4.83 -9.81 18.56
CA HIS A 137 -5.34 -10.27 17.28
C HIS A 137 -4.41 -11.33 16.70
N ASP A 138 -4.95 -12.20 15.83
CA ASP A 138 -4.18 -13.21 15.11
C ASP A 138 -3.42 -12.57 13.92
N ILE A 139 -2.42 -11.75 14.23
CA ILE A 139 -1.58 -11.10 13.22
C ILE A 139 -0.62 -12.16 12.63
N PRO A 140 -0.62 -12.39 11.30
CA PRO A 140 0.24 -13.39 10.68
C PRO A 140 1.70 -13.05 10.92
N THR A 141 2.51 -14.01 11.37
CA THR A 141 3.94 -13.79 11.65
C THR A 141 4.74 -13.35 10.41
N ASN A 142 4.26 -13.70 9.21
CA ASN A 142 4.84 -13.33 7.93
C ASN A 142 4.29 -12.00 7.36
N TYR A 143 3.52 -11.20 8.11
CA TYR A 143 2.99 -9.92 7.60
C TYR A 143 4.09 -8.99 7.08
N ARG A 144 5.31 -9.06 7.63
CA ARG A 144 6.45 -8.25 7.18
C ARG A 144 6.86 -8.55 5.74
N GLU A 145 6.59 -9.76 5.24
CA GLU A 145 6.90 -10.13 3.85
C GLU A 145 5.98 -9.44 2.85
N LYS A 146 4.73 -9.15 3.24
CA LYS A 146 3.76 -8.43 2.41
C LYS A 146 3.83 -6.91 2.50
N VAL A 147 4.51 -6.37 3.51
CA VAL A 147 4.73 -4.92 3.64
C VAL A 147 5.91 -4.50 2.75
N LYS A 148 5.65 -3.63 1.77
CA LYS A 148 6.66 -3.13 0.80
C LYS A 148 6.61 -1.60 0.70
N LEU A 149 7.68 -1.00 0.18
CA LEU A 149 7.71 0.41 -0.17
C LEU A 149 7.21 0.61 -1.60
N MET A 150 6.41 1.64 -1.86
CA MET A 150 5.92 1.94 -3.21
C MET A 150 7.08 2.10 -4.21
N CYS A 151 8.15 2.78 -3.80
CA CYS A 151 9.30 3.02 -4.66
C CYS A 151 10.13 1.76 -4.99
N SER A 152 9.89 0.61 -4.33
CA SER A 152 10.54 -0.65 -4.74
C SER A 152 10.03 -1.18 -6.09
N PHE A 153 8.92 -0.62 -6.59
CA PHE A 153 8.31 -1.01 -7.86
C PHE A 153 8.58 -0.01 -8.99
N LEU A 154 9.46 0.97 -8.79
CA LEU A 154 9.85 1.89 -9.86
C LEU A 154 10.61 1.15 -10.96
N THR A 155 10.30 1.45 -12.21
CA THR A 155 10.90 0.79 -13.38
C THR A 155 11.65 1.77 -14.27
N SER A 156 11.21 3.04 -14.32
CA SER A 156 11.86 4.06 -15.14
C SER A 156 13.18 4.54 -14.55
N ASN A 157 14.20 4.64 -15.42
CA ASN A 157 15.47 5.27 -15.10
C ASN A 157 15.31 6.75 -14.66
N LYS A 158 14.21 7.43 -15.02
CA LYS A 158 13.90 8.81 -14.59
C LYS A 158 13.86 8.93 -13.06
N PHE A 159 13.43 7.89 -12.36
CA PHE A 159 13.25 7.89 -10.91
C PHE A 159 14.28 7.04 -10.18
N LYS A 160 15.37 6.67 -10.86
CA LYS A 160 16.46 5.89 -10.26
C LYS A 160 16.99 6.57 -9.00
N GLY A 161 17.00 5.84 -7.89
CA GLY A 161 17.45 6.33 -6.59
C GLY A 161 16.37 7.02 -5.76
N ALA A 162 15.13 7.17 -6.25
CA ALA A 162 14.01 7.56 -5.40
C ALA A 162 13.70 6.40 -4.44
N LEU A 163 13.78 6.68 -3.14
CA LEU A 163 13.55 5.67 -2.09
C LEU A 163 12.11 5.70 -1.56
N GLU A 164 11.44 6.85 -1.70
CA GLU A 164 10.15 7.12 -1.07
C GLU A 164 9.29 8.03 -1.95
N VAL A 165 7.98 7.97 -1.75
CA VAL A 165 7.01 8.92 -2.31
C VAL A 165 6.89 10.10 -1.33
N PRO A 166 7.44 11.28 -1.69
CA PRO A 166 7.57 12.39 -0.75
C PRO A 166 6.20 12.93 -0.34
N ASP A 167 6.08 13.43 0.89
CA ASP A 167 4.87 14.13 1.30
C ASP A 167 4.73 15.45 0.52
N PRO A 168 3.63 15.64 -0.25
CA PRO A 168 3.49 16.80 -1.12
C PRO A 168 3.22 18.10 -0.36
N TYR A 169 2.89 18.04 0.95
CA TYR A 169 2.38 19.18 1.71
C TYR A 169 3.32 20.39 1.72
N TYR A 170 4.63 20.17 1.62
CA TYR A 170 5.66 21.21 1.65
C TYR A 170 6.15 21.64 0.25
N GLY A 171 5.74 20.96 -0.82
CA GLY A 171 6.29 21.14 -2.17
C GLY A 171 5.47 22.04 -3.11
N GLY A 172 4.37 22.62 -2.64
CA GLY A 172 3.42 23.34 -3.50
C GLY A 172 2.89 22.47 -4.64
N LYS A 173 2.42 23.09 -5.75
CA LYS A 173 1.84 22.35 -6.89
C LYS A 173 2.78 21.29 -7.46
N ALA A 174 4.08 21.61 -7.58
CA ALA A 174 5.08 20.69 -8.11
C ALA A 174 5.24 19.42 -7.26
N GLY A 175 5.03 19.52 -5.94
CA GLY A 175 5.04 18.36 -5.03
C GLY A 175 3.94 17.34 -5.36
N PHE A 176 2.72 17.82 -5.64
CA PHE A 176 1.60 16.95 -6.00
C PHE A 176 1.83 16.23 -7.34
N GLU A 177 2.34 16.94 -8.34
CA GLU A 177 2.70 16.35 -9.63
C GLU A 177 3.81 15.31 -9.49
N ARG A 178 4.84 15.60 -8.67
CA ARG A 178 5.94 14.68 -8.41
C ARG A 178 5.48 13.36 -7.79
N VAL A 179 4.47 13.41 -6.92
CA VAL A 179 3.85 12.22 -6.33
C VAL A 179 3.17 11.39 -7.41
N LEU A 180 2.30 12.00 -8.22
CA LEU A 180 1.60 11.28 -9.30
C LEU A 180 2.57 10.66 -10.31
N ASP A 181 3.64 11.38 -10.67
CA ASP A 181 4.72 10.89 -11.51
C ASP A 181 5.37 9.59 -10.98
N LEU A 182 5.62 9.50 -9.66
CA LEU A 182 6.15 8.27 -9.05
C LEU A 182 5.12 7.16 -9.03
N LEU A 183 3.89 7.50 -8.69
CA LEU A 183 2.81 6.52 -8.54
C LEU A 183 2.46 5.87 -9.88
N GLU A 184 2.43 6.63 -10.97
CA GLU A 184 2.18 6.08 -12.31
C GLU A 184 3.23 5.03 -12.70
N ASP A 185 4.52 5.35 -12.57
CA ASP A 185 5.62 4.42 -12.87
C ASP A 185 5.60 3.20 -11.93
N ALA A 186 5.48 3.44 -10.63
CA ALA A 186 5.55 2.37 -9.63
C ALA A 186 4.31 1.46 -9.67
N CYS A 187 3.12 1.98 -10.04
CA CYS A 187 1.91 1.15 -10.17
C CYS A 187 1.98 0.21 -11.38
N GLU A 188 2.60 0.64 -12.48
CA GLU A 188 2.86 -0.23 -13.63
C GLU A 188 3.85 -1.35 -13.25
N GLY A 189 4.95 -1.00 -12.58
CA GLY A 189 5.90 -2.00 -12.07
C GLY A 189 5.32 -2.94 -11.01
N LEU A 190 4.42 -2.44 -10.17
CA LEU A 190 3.71 -3.25 -9.17
C LEU A 190 2.82 -4.29 -9.86
N LEU A 191 2.04 -3.88 -10.87
CA LEU A 191 1.19 -4.82 -11.62
C LEU A 191 2.04 -5.90 -12.29
N ALA A 192 3.12 -5.51 -12.98
CA ALA A 192 4.03 -6.46 -13.62
C ALA A 192 4.60 -7.48 -12.61
N THR A 193 5.08 -6.99 -11.46
CA THR A 193 5.63 -7.85 -10.40
C THR A 193 4.60 -8.86 -9.88
N ILE A 194 3.33 -8.44 -9.71
CA ILE A 194 2.25 -9.33 -9.27
C ILE A 194 1.95 -10.39 -10.35
N GLN A 195 1.90 -10.00 -11.62
CA GLN A 195 1.62 -10.91 -12.73
C GLN A 195 2.74 -11.94 -12.93
N ASP A 196 4.01 -11.52 -12.84
CA ASP A 196 5.17 -12.42 -12.95
C ASP A 196 5.23 -13.43 -11.78
N GLY A 197 4.89 -12.96 -10.58
CA GLY A 197 4.79 -13.81 -9.39
C GLY A 197 3.67 -14.85 -9.46
N ASN A 198 2.61 -14.57 -10.23
CA ASN A 198 1.49 -15.49 -10.47
C ASN A 198 1.73 -16.42 -11.68
N GLY A 199 2.68 -16.09 -12.56
CA GLY A 199 2.97 -16.84 -13.81
C GLY A 199 3.80 -18.12 -13.67
N HIS A 200 4.30 -18.46 -12.47
CA HIS A 200 5.13 -19.65 -12.24
C HIS A 200 4.33 -20.91 -11.83
N GLY A 201 3.06 -21.01 -12.27
CA GLY A 201 2.16 -22.12 -11.94
C GLY A 201 1.44 -22.73 -13.15
N SER A 202 2.06 -22.69 -14.34
CA SER A 202 1.59 -23.38 -15.54
C SER A 202 2.52 -24.52 -15.92
#